data_AF-A0A8J6VG31-F1
#
_entry.id   AF-A0A8J6VG31-F1
#
_cell.length_a   1.000
_cell.length_b   1.000
_cell.length_c   1.000
_cell.angle_alpha   90.00
_cell.angle_beta   90.00
_cell.angle_gamma   90.00
#
_symmetry.space_group_name_H-M   'P 1'
#
loop_
_entity.id
_entity.type
_entity.pdbx_description
1 polymer ?
#
loop_
_entity_poly.entity_id
_entity_poly.type
_entity_poly.pdbx_seq_one_letter_code
_entity_poly.pdbx_strand_id
1 'polypeptide(L)'
;MSHLDFYAKWDVTHAQMAQICGCSQPTVDRWFAGSGNYRPPEPLYLRRLAEMDLLWEKYYKIPLALRRHLCPMLRTNGKKPSP
;
A
#
# COMPACT_ATOMS: atom_id res chain seq x y z
N MET A 1 -0.96 6.78 -11.80
CA MET A 1 -1.27 7.00 -10.38
C MET A 1 -0.23 7.92 -9.79
N SER A 2 -0.59 9.14 -9.37
CA SER A 2 0.32 10.01 -8.63
C SER A 2 0.30 9.69 -7.12
N HIS A 3 1.26 10.23 -6.36
CA HIS A 3 1.27 10.08 -4.90
C HIS A 3 0.07 10.79 -4.23
N LEU A 4 -0.38 11.92 -4.79
CA LEU A 4 -1.55 12.66 -4.31
C LEU A 4 -2.84 11.88 -4.56
N ASP A 5 -3.00 11.34 -5.78
CA ASP A 5 -4.18 10.53 -6.13
C ASP A 5 -4.27 9.29 -5.25
N PHE A 6 -3.15 8.61 -5.02
CA PHE A 6 -3.10 7.42 -4.16
C PHE A 6 -3.46 7.74 -2.71
N TYR A 7 -2.87 8.83 -2.18
CA TYR A 7 -3.13 9.32 -0.83
C TYR A 7 -4.61 9.61 -0.63
N ALA A 8 -5.23 10.37 -1.54
CA ALA A 8 -6.64 10.74 -1.46
C ALA A 8 -7.59 9.56 -1.69
N LYS A 9 -7.29 8.68 -2.66
CA LYS A 9 -8.16 7.53 -3.01
C LYS A 9 -8.28 6.53 -1.88
N TRP A 10 -7.18 6.24 -1.19
CA TRP A 10 -7.10 5.14 -0.22
C TRP A 10 -7.10 5.60 1.25
N ASP A 11 -7.15 6.92 1.50
CA ASP A 11 -7.14 7.51 2.85
C ASP A 11 -5.98 6.96 3.73
N VAL A 12 -4.79 6.90 3.13
CA VAL A 12 -3.58 6.35 3.78
C VAL A 12 -2.74 7.46 4.41
N THR A 13 -2.03 7.13 5.49
CA THR A 13 -1.02 8.00 6.11
C THR A 13 0.31 7.98 5.34
N HIS A 14 1.15 9.00 5.55
CA HIS A 14 2.51 9.01 5.01
C HIS A 14 3.34 7.80 5.49
N ALA A 15 3.13 7.38 6.74
CA ALA A 15 3.77 6.19 7.31
C ALA A 15 3.38 4.93 6.53
N GLN A 16 2.10 4.75 6.20
CA GLN A 16 1.64 3.61 5.39
C GLN A 16 2.18 3.68 3.96
N MET A 17 2.19 4.86 3.34
CA MET A 17 2.81 5.05 2.02
C MET A 17 4.30 4.67 2.05
N ALA A 18 5.02 5.02 3.12
CA ALA A 18 6.42 4.67 3.31
C ALA A 18 6.63 3.15 3.39
N GLN A 19 5.74 2.44 4.10
CA GLN A 19 5.74 0.97 4.15
C GLN A 19 5.51 0.35 2.76
N ILE A 20 4.50 0.83 2.03
CA ILE A 20 4.20 0.38 0.65
C ILE A 20 5.39 0.63 -0.28
N CYS A 21 6.01 1.80 -0.14
CA CYS A 21 7.12 2.23 -0.98
C CYS A 21 8.48 1.70 -0.51
N GLY A 22 8.58 0.99 0.63
CA GLY A 22 9.84 0.52 1.19
C GLY A 22 10.86 1.64 1.43
N CYS A 23 10.40 2.81 1.90
CA CYS A 23 11.24 3.97 2.21
C CYS A 23 10.94 4.53 3.61
N SER A 24 11.65 5.58 4.02
CA SER A 24 11.40 6.22 5.32
C SER A 24 10.23 7.20 5.25
N GLN A 25 9.48 7.36 6.34
CA GLN A 25 8.39 8.35 6.41
C GLN A 25 8.88 9.79 6.08
N PRO A 26 10.05 10.26 6.56
CA PRO A 26 10.60 11.56 6.14
C PRO A 26 10.84 11.70 4.63
N THR A 27 11.04 10.58 3.92
CA THR A 27 11.14 10.60 2.45
C THR A 27 9.79 10.94 1.84
N VAL A 28 8.72 10.33 2.35
CA VAL A 28 7.33 10.60 1.93
C VAL A 28 6.91 12.01 2.33
N ASP A 29 7.24 12.47 3.53
CA ASP A 29 6.90 13.83 3.99
C ASP A 29 7.42 14.91 3.04
N ARG A 30 8.59 14.71 2.43
CA ARG A 30 9.14 15.63 1.41
C ARG A 30 8.33 15.65 0.10
N TRP A 31 7.56 14.62 -0.21
CA TRP A 31 6.67 14.61 -1.38
C TRP A 31 5.50 15.57 -1.18
N PHE A 32 5.13 15.85 0.07
CA PHE A 32 4.02 16.75 0.44
C PHE A 32 4.50 18.10 1.00
N ALA A 33 5.81 18.32 1.05
CA ALA A 33 6.38 19.56 1.57
C ALA A 33 6.12 20.75 0.63
N GLY A 34 6.02 21.95 1.20
CA GLY A 34 5.96 23.21 0.45
C GLY A 34 7.30 23.61 -0.19
N SER A 35 7.34 24.82 -0.75
CA SER A 35 8.53 25.36 -1.44
C SER A 35 9.75 25.41 -0.51
N GLY A 36 10.82 24.72 -0.89
CA GLY A 36 12.12 24.67 -0.17
C GLY A 36 12.54 23.27 0.25
N ASN A 37 11.58 22.42 0.63
CA ASN A 37 11.84 21.02 1.04
C ASN A 37 11.13 19.98 0.17
N TYR A 38 10.34 20.43 -0.81
CA TYR A 38 9.68 19.58 -1.78
C TYR A 38 10.70 18.72 -2.55
N ARG A 39 10.47 17.41 -2.56
CA ARG A 39 11.15 16.48 -3.46
C ARG A 39 10.10 15.57 -4.09
N PRO A 40 9.97 15.54 -5.42
CA PRO A 40 9.01 14.65 -6.04
C PRO A 40 9.39 13.18 -5.81
N PRO A 41 8.40 12.26 -5.73
CA PRO A 41 8.68 10.83 -5.66
C PRO A 41 9.39 10.36 -6.93
N GLU A 42 10.43 9.55 -6.76
CA GLU A 42 11.09 8.86 -7.87
C GLU A 42 10.13 7.92 -8.62
N PRO A 43 10.37 7.64 -9.91
CA PRO A 43 9.51 6.74 -10.71
C PRO A 43 9.31 5.35 -10.09
N LEU A 44 10.29 4.84 -9.34
CA LEU A 44 10.18 3.58 -8.62
C LEU A 44 9.05 3.59 -7.59
N TYR A 45 8.91 4.68 -6.83
CA TYR A 45 7.85 4.81 -5.83
C TYR A 45 6.48 4.95 -6.47
N LEU A 46 6.38 5.75 -7.55
CA LEU A 46 5.14 5.87 -8.31
C LEU A 46 4.69 4.53 -8.90
N ARG A 47 5.63 3.70 -9.37
CA ARG A 47 5.34 2.33 -9.82
C ARG A 47 4.77 1.48 -8.67
N ARG A 48 5.40 1.47 -7.50
CA ARG A 48 4.92 0.71 -6.32
C ARG A 48 3.52 1.13 -5.90
N LEU A 49 3.23 2.44 -5.90
CA LEU A 49 1.89 2.95 -5.60
C LEU A 49 0.87 2.52 -6.66
N ALA A 50 1.23 2.54 -7.95
CA ALA A 50 0.35 2.08 -9.03
C ALA A 50 0.07 0.56 -8.96
N GLU A 51 1.08 -0.24 -8.61
CA GLU A 51 0.93 -1.68 -8.39
C GLU A 51 -0.02 -1.97 -7.22
N MET A 52 0.18 -1.26 -6.09
CA MET A 52 -0.67 -1.41 -4.91
C MET A 52 -2.11 -0.94 -5.18
N ASP A 53 -2.28 0.15 -5.94
CA ASP A 53 -3.58 0.65 -6.34
C ASP A 53 -4.38 -0.40 -7.13
N LEU A 54 -3.76 -0.98 -8.16
CA LEU A 54 -4.36 -2.03 -8.96
C LEU A 54 -4.72 -3.25 -8.09
N LEU A 55 -3.81 -3.62 -7.17
CA LEU A 55 -3.98 -4.77 -6.29
C LEU A 55 -5.19 -4.60 -5.36
N TRP A 56 -5.30 -3.44 -4.71
CA TRP A 56 -6.39 -3.16 -3.77
C TRP A 56 -7.72 -2.97 -4.49
N GLU A 57 -7.74 -2.27 -5.62
CA GLU A 57 -8.95 -2.06 -6.41
C GLU A 57 -9.55 -3.39 -6.91
N LYS A 58 -8.68 -4.33 -7.28
CA LYS A 58 -9.11 -5.63 -7.80
C LYS A 58 -9.08 -6.73 -6.74
N TYR A 59 -8.86 -6.42 -5.47
CA TYR A 59 -8.60 -7.42 -4.44
C TYR A 59 -9.67 -8.53 -4.41
N TYR A 60 -10.95 -8.17 -4.43
CA TYR A 60 -12.05 -9.14 -4.42
C TYR A 60 -12.23 -9.94 -5.72
N LYS A 61 -11.65 -9.46 -6.83
CA LYS A 61 -11.61 -10.17 -8.12
C LYS A 61 -10.46 -11.18 -8.18
N ILE A 62 -9.47 -11.09 -7.29
CA ILE A 62 -8.36 -12.03 -7.23
C ILE A 62 -8.87 -13.38 -6.69
N PRO A 63 -8.61 -14.51 -7.39
CA PRO A 63 -8.96 -15.84 -6.91
C PRO A 63 -8.50 -16.07 -5.46
N LEU A 64 -9.33 -16.76 -4.66
CA LEU A 64 -9.04 -16.97 -3.23
C LEU A 64 -7.69 -17.66 -2.99
N ALA A 65 -7.30 -18.59 -3.86
CA ALA A 65 -6.01 -19.26 -3.79
C ALA A 65 -4.84 -18.25 -3.85
N LEU A 66 -4.92 -17.25 -4.75
CA LEU A 66 -3.93 -16.20 -4.88
C LEU A 66 -3.98 -15.19 -3.72
N ARG A 67 -5.17 -14.84 -3.24
CA ARG A 67 -5.32 -13.96 -2.07
C ARG A 67 -4.66 -14.52 -0.81
N ARG A 68 -4.66 -15.84 -0.62
CA ARG A 68 -3.96 -16.49 0.50
C ARG A 68 -2.44 -16.30 0.46
N HIS A 69 -1.86 -16.11 -0.72
CA HIS A 69 -0.43 -15.78 -0.83
C HIS A 69 -0.16 -14.32 -0.46
N LEU A 70 -1.10 -13.40 -0.74
CA LEU A 70 -0.98 -11.97 -0.40
C LEU A 70 -1.18 -11.71 1.10
N CYS A 71 -2.11 -12.42 1.73
CA CYS A 71 -2.38 -12.34 3.15
C CYS A 71 -2.49 -13.75 3.75
N PRO A 72 -1.35 -14.37 4.14
CA PRO A 72 -1.34 -15.70 4.72
C PRO A 72 -2.07 -15.79 6.07
N MET A 73 -2.28 -14.65 6.73
CA MET A 73 -2.87 -14.54 8.06
C MET A 73 -4.38 -14.31 8.10
N LEU A 74 -5.11 -14.53 7.00
CA LEU A 74 -6.49 -14.99 7.15
C LEU A 74 -6.44 -16.41 7.72
N ARG A 75 -5.99 -16.50 8.99
CA ARG A 75 -6.18 -17.64 9.87
C ARG A 75 -7.68 -17.89 9.78
N THR A 76 -8.08 -18.88 9.00
CA THR A 76 -9.28 -19.62 9.35
C THR A 76 -9.01 -20.02 10.78
N ASN A 77 -9.65 -19.35 11.75
CA ASN A 77 -9.65 -19.82 13.12
C ASN A 77 -10.11 -21.26 13.01
N GLY A 78 -9.14 -22.17 13.06
CA GLY A 78 -9.35 -23.58 13.08
C GLY A 78 -9.99 -23.86 14.42
N LYS A 79 -11.30 -23.62 14.52
CA LYS A 79 -12.16 -24.51 15.29
C LYS A 79 -12.05 -25.85 14.58
N LYS A 80 -11.13 -26.69 15.05
CA LYS A 80 -11.38 -28.13 15.12
C LYS A 80 -11.76 -28.46 16.57
N PRO A 81 -12.64 -29.47 16.73
CA PRO A 81 -13.49 -29.64 17.90
C PRO A 81 -12.68 -30.15 19.09
N SER A 82 -13.08 -29.73 20.29
CA SER A 82 -12.63 -30.34 21.53
C SER A 82 -13.10 -31.81 21.58
N PRO A 83 -12.27 -32.74 22.08
CA PRO A 83 -12.66 -34.14 22.28
C PRO A 83 -13.79 -34.29 23.33
#